data_AF-A0A345DCQ5-F1
#
_entry.id   AF-A0A345DCQ5-F1
#
_cell.length_a   1.000
_cell.length_b   1.000
_cell.length_c   1.000
_cell.angle_alpha   90.00
_cell.angle_beta   90.00
_cell.angle_gamma   90.00
#
_symmetry.space_group_name_H-M   'P 1'
#
loop_
_entity.id
_entity.type
_entity.pdbx_description
1 polymer ?
#
loop_
_entity_poly.entity_id
_entity_poly.type
_entity_poly.pdbx_seq_one_letter_code
_entity_poly.pdbx_strand_id
1 'polypeptide(L)'
;MMLKHASFILWTLLLGFACAGIAQAEPRTFDQTSWLTLASQTCASQAPNNPQVAALDLSHEHLNYSCHCVAKSMLTILPVSERNQLMEQMRTRRNLQQAGQRIFANPEVKKTVASCAASYYWN
;
A
#
# COMPACT_ATOMS: atom_id res chain seq x y z
N MET A 1 -60.29 -48.22 -17.58
CA MET A 1 -59.39 -49.40 -17.66
C MET A 1 -58.04 -48.91 -18.12
N MET A 2 -57.00 -49.19 -17.31
CA MET A 2 -55.61 -49.55 -17.66
C MET A 2 -54.85 -48.78 -18.76
N LEU A 3 -53.56 -48.50 -18.70
CA LEU A 3 -52.47 -48.49 -17.70
C LEU A 3 -51.19 -48.22 -18.53
N LYS A 4 -50.20 -47.53 -17.94
CA LYS A 4 -48.72 -47.59 -18.14
C LYS A 4 -48.11 -46.19 -18.29
N HIS A 5 -47.50 -45.62 -17.25
CA HIS A 5 -46.16 -45.90 -16.68
C HIS A 5 -45.02 -45.75 -17.70
N ALA A 6 -44.22 -44.69 -17.58
CA ALA A 6 -42.77 -44.74 -17.32
C ALA A 6 -42.12 -43.34 -17.48
N SER A 7 -40.94 -43.17 -16.87
CA SER A 7 -40.10 -41.95 -16.69
C SER A 7 -40.46 -41.19 -15.41
N PHE A 8 -40.12 -41.65 -14.20
CA PHE A 8 -38.81 -42.11 -13.69
C PHE A 8 -37.68 -41.09 -13.92
N ILE A 9 -37.41 -40.33 -12.84
CA ILE A 9 -36.12 -39.79 -12.40
C ILE A 9 -35.52 -38.66 -13.25
N LEU A 10 -35.76 -37.42 -12.81
CA LEU A 10 -34.65 -36.47 -12.67
C LEU A 10 -34.80 -35.73 -11.33
N TRP A 11 -34.52 -36.49 -10.28
CA TRP A 11 -34.18 -35.93 -8.97
C TRP A 11 -32.97 -34.99 -9.09
N THR A 12 -32.88 -34.07 -8.13
CA THR A 12 -31.66 -33.35 -7.72
C THR A 12 -31.05 -32.31 -8.67
N LEU A 13 -31.60 -31.09 -8.63
CA LEU A 13 -30.80 -29.85 -8.72
C LEU A 13 -31.29 -28.86 -7.64
N LEU A 14 -31.47 -29.40 -6.43
CA LEU A 14 -31.51 -28.66 -5.16
C LEU A 14 -30.17 -28.93 -4.46
N LEU A 15 -29.08 -28.31 -4.91
CA LEU A 15 -27.80 -28.32 -4.19
C LEU A 15 -26.85 -27.31 -4.85
N GLY A 16 -26.52 -26.24 -4.13
CA GLY A 16 -25.33 -25.46 -4.45
C GLY A 16 -25.43 -23.94 -4.50
N PHE A 17 -26.46 -23.29 -3.94
CA PHE A 17 -26.24 -21.94 -3.38
C PHE A 17 -25.46 -22.11 -2.07
N ALA A 18 -24.21 -22.56 -2.21
CA ALA A 18 -23.24 -22.38 -1.16
C ALA A 18 -23.13 -20.87 -0.98
N CYS A 19 -23.59 -20.39 0.17
CA CYS A 19 -23.14 -19.12 0.71
C CYS A 19 -21.62 -19.11 0.58
N ALA A 20 -21.11 -18.44 -0.45
CA ALA A 20 -19.74 -17.97 -0.48
C ALA A 20 -19.67 -16.98 0.68
N GLY A 21 -19.39 -17.52 1.87
CA GLY A 21 -19.07 -16.73 3.03
C GLY A 21 -18.01 -15.76 2.58
N ILE A 22 -18.37 -14.48 2.62
CA ILE A 22 -17.43 -13.39 2.42
C ILE A 22 -16.42 -13.62 3.55
N ALA A 23 -15.29 -14.25 3.23
CA ALA A 23 -14.16 -14.30 4.13
C ALA A 23 -13.68 -12.86 4.25
N GLN A 24 -14.33 -12.09 5.13
CA GLN A 24 -13.82 -10.81 5.58
C GLN A 24 -12.53 -11.15 6.29
N ALA A 25 -11.43 -11.04 5.54
CA ALA A 25 -10.10 -11.03 6.11
C ALA A 25 -10.14 -10.03 7.27
N GLU A 26 -9.88 -10.51 8.49
CA GLU A 26 -9.85 -9.64 9.66
C GLU A 26 -9.03 -8.40 9.35
N PRO A 27 -9.48 -7.21 9.76
CA PRO A 27 -8.76 -5.97 9.47
C PRO A 27 -7.34 -6.13 10.01
N ARG A 28 -6.38 -6.33 9.10
CA ARG A 28 -4.98 -6.51 9.47
C ARG A 28 -4.55 -5.27 10.23
N THR A 29 -4.02 -5.47 11.42
CA THR A 29 -3.39 -4.41 12.20
C THR A 29 -2.28 -3.79 11.35
N PHE A 30 -2.20 -2.46 11.38
CA PHE A 30 -1.20 -1.73 10.62
C PHE A 30 0.19 -2.04 11.19
N ASP A 31 1.04 -2.67 10.38
CA ASP A 31 2.40 -3.04 10.77
C ASP A 31 3.38 -1.89 10.47
N GLN A 32 3.77 -1.18 11.53
CA GLN A 32 4.68 -0.05 11.44
C GLN A 32 6.07 -0.43 10.92
N THR A 33 6.56 -1.63 11.22
CA THR A 33 7.90 -2.08 10.80
C THR A 33 7.93 -2.31 9.30
N SER A 34 6.93 -3.04 8.78
CA SER A 34 6.75 -3.18 7.33
C SER A 34 6.54 -1.83 6.65
N TRP A 35 5.79 -0.92 7.28
CA TRP A 35 5.57 0.43 6.75
C TRP A 35 6.89 1.17 6.57
N LEU A 36 7.71 1.28 7.62
CA LEU A 36 8.98 1.99 7.57
C LEU A 36 9.86 1.42 6.46
N THR A 37 9.90 0.10 6.30
CA THR A 37 10.70 -0.54 5.25
C THR A 37 10.18 -0.21 3.86
N LEU A 38 8.89 -0.47 3.60
CA LEU A 38 8.29 -0.34 2.27
C LEU A 38 8.19 1.13 1.81
N ALA A 39 7.80 2.03 2.71
CA ALA A 39 7.69 3.45 2.42
C ALA A 39 9.07 4.07 2.15
N SER A 40 10.10 3.71 2.92
CA SER A 40 11.46 4.19 2.68
C SER A 40 11.99 3.74 1.31
N GLN A 41 11.83 2.45 1.00
CA GLN A 41 12.25 1.88 -0.28
C GLN A 41 11.49 2.49 -1.46
N THR A 42 10.17 2.65 -1.31
CA THR A 42 9.34 3.27 -2.35
C THR A 42 9.76 4.73 -2.55
N CYS A 43 9.93 5.49 -1.47
CA CYS A 43 10.45 6.86 -1.52
C CYS A 43 11.79 6.92 -2.26
N ALA A 44 12.78 6.11 -1.89
CA ALA A 44 14.10 6.14 -2.50
C ALA A 44 14.06 5.76 -3.99
N SER A 45 13.23 4.78 -4.35
CA SER A 45 13.06 4.37 -5.76
C SER A 45 12.35 5.40 -6.63
N GLN A 46 11.46 6.21 -6.04
CA GLN A 46 10.64 7.19 -6.75
C GLN A 46 11.20 8.62 -6.66
N ALA A 47 12.15 8.87 -5.76
CA ALA A 47 12.79 10.16 -5.59
C ALA A 47 13.43 10.73 -6.88
N PRO A 48 14.14 9.94 -7.72
CA PRO A 48 14.67 10.45 -8.98
C PRO A 48 13.58 10.93 -9.96
N ASN A 49 12.37 10.37 -9.87
CA ASN A 49 11.24 10.77 -10.70
C ASN A 49 10.50 12.01 -10.15
N ASN A 50 10.91 12.52 -8.99
CA ASN A 50 10.37 13.72 -8.39
C ASN A 50 11.34 14.89 -8.59
N PRO A 51 10.98 15.93 -9.37
CA PRO A 51 11.89 17.05 -9.65
C PRO A 51 12.38 17.78 -8.39
N GLN A 52 11.56 17.85 -7.34
CA GLN A 52 11.95 18.55 -6.11
C GLN A 52 12.99 17.77 -5.32
N VAL A 53 12.88 16.44 -5.28
CA VAL A 53 13.86 15.59 -4.58
C VAL A 53 15.11 15.40 -5.42
N ALA A 54 14.97 15.23 -6.73
CA ALA A 54 16.09 15.15 -7.66
C ALA A 54 16.96 16.43 -7.63
N ALA A 55 16.36 17.60 -7.47
CA ALA A 55 17.07 18.87 -7.37
C ALA A 55 17.94 19.01 -6.09
N LEU A 56 17.75 18.15 -5.09
CA LEU A 56 18.58 18.14 -3.88
C LEU A 56 19.92 17.42 -4.08
N ASP A 57 20.10 16.71 -5.19
CA ASP A 57 21.33 16.01 -5.56
C ASP A 57 21.95 15.19 -4.41
N LEU A 58 21.09 14.44 -3.72
CA LEU A 58 21.48 13.67 -2.54
C LEU A 58 22.27 12.42 -2.97
N SER A 59 23.35 12.12 -2.24
CA SER A 59 24.02 10.82 -2.37
C SER A 59 23.06 9.68 -2.02
N HIS A 60 23.36 8.46 -2.47
CA HIS A 60 22.49 7.30 -2.22
C HIS A 60 22.22 7.06 -0.72
N GLU A 61 23.25 7.18 0.11
CA GLU A 61 23.13 7.05 1.57
C GLU A 61 22.24 8.14 2.16
N HIS A 62 22.46 9.37 1.73
CA HIS A 62 21.77 10.56 2.20
C HIS A 62 20.27 10.55 1.79
N LEU A 63 19.99 10.04 0.60
CA LEU A 63 18.64 9.79 0.12
C LEU A 63 17.93 8.70 0.94
N ASN A 64 18.61 7.58 1.22
CA ASN A 64 18.03 6.50 2.02
C ASN A 64 17.67 6.97 3.44
N TYR A 65 18.58 7.71 4.07
CA TYR A 65 18.31 8.33 5.37
C TYR A 65 17.10 9.29 5.30
N SER A 66 17.08 10.19 4.32
CA SER A 66 16.01 11.17 4.14
C SER A 66 14.65 10.49 3.93
N CYS A 67 14.62 9.43 3.11
CA CYS A 67 13.42 8.64 2.86
C CYS A 67 12.94 7.85 4.08
N HIS A 68 13.87 7.40 4.94
CA HIS A 68 13.51 6.80 6.22
C HIS A 68 12.86 7.80 7.18
N CYS A 69 13.43 9.00 7.26
CA CYS A 69 12.88 10.11 8.05
C CYS A 69 11.49 10.55 7.54
N VAL A 70 11.30 10.61 6.22
CA VAL A 70 9.99 10.87 5.59
C VAL A 70 8.99 9.76 5.94
N ALA A 71 9.36 8.49 5.77
CA ALA A 71 8.50 7.35 6.09
C ALA A 71 8.02 7.37 7.56
N LYS A 72 8.91 7.77 8.49
CA LYS A 72 8.56 7.97 9.90
C LYS A 72 7.58 9.12 10.09
N SER A 73 7.81 10.27 9.45
CA SER A 73 6.94 11.45 9.55
C SER A 73 5.53 11.16 9.00
N MET A 74 5.42 10.34 7.97
CA MET A 74 4.12 9.95 7.41
C MET A 74 3.24 9.16 8.39
N LEU A 75 3.80 8.54 9.44
CA LEU A 75 3.03 7.89 10.50
C LEU A 75 2.22 8.86 11.36
N THR A 76 2.56 10.14 11.36
CA THR A 76 1.80 11.18 12.09
C THR A 76 1.00 12.06 11.14
N ILE A 77 1.50 12.26 9.91
CA ILE A 77 0.86 13.13 8.89
C ILE A 77 -0.34 12.46 8.22
N LEU A 78 -0.22 11.19 7.81
CA LEU A 78 -1.26 10.55 7.01
C LEU A 78 -2.34 9.90 7.88
N PRO A 79 -3.62 9.93 7.48
CA PRO A 79 -4.66 9.16 8.16
C PRO A 79 -4.41 7.64 8.02
N VAL A 80 -4.87 6.87 9.00
CA VAL A 80 -4.68 5.40 9.07
C VAL A 80 -5.18 4.70 7.79
N SER A 81 -6.33 5.10 7.27
CA SER A 81 -6.91 4.54 6.04
C SER A 81 -6.00 4.71 4.82
N GLU A 82 -5.37 5.89 4.68
CA GLU A 82 -4.44 6.16 3.59
C GLU A 82 -3.15 5.38 3.74
N ARG A 83 -2.62 5.26 4.96
CA ARG A 83 -1.45 4.42 5.23
C ARG A 83 -1.72 2.96 4.88
N ASN A 84 -2.89 2.43 5.22
CA ASN A 84 -3.29 1.06 4.86
C ASN A 84 -3.36 0.86 3.35
N GLN A 85 -3.95 1.80 2.61
CA GLN A 85 -4.02 1.75 1.15
C GLN A 85 -2.62 1.77 0.50
N LEU A 86 -1.77 2.71 0.94
CA LEU A 86 -0.39 2.81 0.44
C LEU A 86 0.40 1.56 0.79
N MET A 87 0.24 1.02 2.00
CA MET A 87 0.90 -0.20 2.43
C MET A 87 0.53 -1.39 1.55
N GLU A 88 -0.74 -1.53 1.18
CA GLU A 88 -1.18 -2.60 0.28
C GLU A 88 -0.62 -2.42 -1.14
N GLN A 89 -0.60 -1.18 -1.65
CA GLN A 89 0.01 -0.85 -2.94
C GLN A 89 1.50 -1.20 -2.96
N MET A 90 2.24 -0.81 -1.93
CA MET A 90 3.67 -1.08 -1.81
C MET A 90 3.97 -2.57 -1.66
N ARG A 91 3.21 -3.30 -0.82
CA ARG A 91 3.35 -4.75 -0.64
C ARG A 91 3.13 -5.53 -1.92
N THR A 92 2.08 -5.18 -2.66
CA THR A 92 1.75 -5.84 -3.92
C THR A 92 2.64 -5.38 -5.09
N ARG A 93 3.53 -4.41 -4.86
CA ARG A 93 4.34 -3.72 -5.88
C ARG A 93 3.50 -3.17 -7.03
N ARG A 94 2.21 -2.93 -6.79
CA ARG A 94 1.29 -2.38 -7.79
C ARG A 94 1.34 -0.87 -7.72
N ASN A 95 1.46 -0.24 -8.89
CA ASN A 95 1.44 1.21 -9.03
C ASN A 95 2.40 1.95 -8.08
N LEU A 96 3.63 1.44 -7.91
CA LEU A 96 4.65 2.08 -7.06
C LEU A 96 4.92 3.54 -7.46
N GLN A 97 4.80 3.85 -8.75
CA GLN A 97 4.87 5.23 -9.24
C GLN A 97 3.75 6.10 -8.65
N GLN A 98 2.51 5.60 -8.61
CA GLN A 98 1.38 6.29 -8.00
C GLN A 98 1.58 6.43 -6.48
N ALA A 99 2.08 5.38 -5.81
CA ALA A 99 2.41 5.44 -4.38
C ALA A 99 3.49 6.51 -4.10
N GLY A 100 4.55 6.57 -4.92
CA GLY A 100 5.57 7.62 -4.87
C GLY A 100 4.98 9.01 -5.11
N GLN A 101 4.15 9.18 -6.13
CA GLN A 101 3.45 10.43 -6.39
C GLN A 101 2.60 10.86 -5.20
N ARG A 102 1.88 9.93 -4.54
CA ARG A 102 1.08 10.24 -3.34
C ARG A 102 1.94 10.64 -2.16
N ILE A 103 3.04 9.91 -1.90
CA ILE A 103 4.03 10.26 -0.87
C ILE A 103 4.47 11.71 -1.07
N PHE A 104 4.88 12.05 -2.29
CA PHE A 104 5.38 13.39 -2.58
C PHE A 104 4.30 14.44 -2.89
N ALA A 105 3.04 14.07 -3.07
CA ALA A 105 1.95 15.03 -3.33
C ALA A 105 1.51 15.75 -2.06
N ASN A 106 1.65 15.10 -0.90
CA ASN A 106 1.25 15.68 0.39
C ASN A 106 2.16 16.89 0.75
N PRO A 107 1.60 18.09 0.94
CA PRO A 107 2.38 19.30 1.22
C PRO A 107 3.20 19.24 2.51
N GLU A 108 2.71 18.53 3.54
CA GLU A 108 3.46 18.35 4.79
C GLU A 108 4.63 17.39 4.59
N VAL A 109 4.44 16.34 3.79
CA VAL A 109 5.52 15.44 3.41
C VAL A 109 6.59 16.19 2.61
N LYS A 110 6.21 17.06 1.67
CA LYS A 110 7.16 17.90 0.91
C LYS A 110 8.04 18.76 1.84
N LYS A 111 7.44 19.38 2.86
CA LYS A 111 8.19 20.15 3.88
C LYS A 111 9.17 19.25 4.63
N THR A 112 8.77 18.02 4.95
CA THR A 112 9.65 17.08 5.65
C THR A 112 10.80 16.56 4.79
N VAL A 113 10.70 16.46 3.45
CA VAL A 113 11.82 15.98 2.63
C VAL A 113 13.05 16.88 2.79
N ALA A 114 12.88 18.19 2.61
CA ALA A 114 13.99 19.15 2.76
C ALA A 114 14.53 19.19 4.20
N SER A 115 13.63 19.13 5.20
CA SER A 115 14.04 19.07 6.60
C SER A 115 14.84 17.82 6.92
N CYS A 116 14.39 16.65 6.46
CA CYS A 116 15.05 15.36 6.68
C CYS A 116 16.42 15.32 5.99
N ALA A 117 16.52 15.85 4.77
CA ALA A 117 17.80 15.99 4.07
C ALA A 117 18.76 16.93 4.83
N ALA A 118 18.28 18.07 5.32
CA ALA A 118 19.10 18.97 6.11
C ALA A 118 19.57 18.33 7.43
N SER A 119 18.71 17.54 8.08
CA SER A 119 19.03 16.90 9.37
C SER A 119 20.12 15.83 9.30
N TYR A 120 20.38 15.20 8.16
CA TYR A 120 21.42 14.16 8.04
C TYR A 120 22.81 14.65 8.45
N TYR A 121 23.17 15.90 8.11
CA TYR A 121 24.48 16.46 8.47
C TYR A 121 24.63 16.77 9.97
N TRP A 122 23.53 16.71 10.73
CA TRP A 122 23.47 17.03 12.15
C TRP A 122 23.08 15.82 13.01
N ASN A 123 22.95 14.64 12.41
CA ASN A 123 22.57 13.39 13.07
C ASN A 123 23.74 12.41 13.06
#